data_AF-A0A2P8L6W1-F1
#
_entry.id   AF-A0A2P8L6W1-F1
#
_cell.length_a   1.000
_cell.length_b   1.000
_cell.length_c   1.000
_cell.angle_alpha   90.00
_cell.angle_beta   90.00
_cell.angle_gamma   90.00
#
_symmetry.space_group_name_H-M   'P 1'
#
loop_
_entity.id
_entity.type
_entity.pdbx_description
1 polymer ?
#
loop_
_entity_poly.entity_id
_entity_poly.type
_entity_poly.pdbx_seq_one_letter_code
_entity_poly.pdbx_strand_id
1 'polypeptide(L)'
;MILELDCGNSFIKWRVLDAPSISACAEGVVGSDLALIESLTAIPGLLLTRCRLVSVRASEETGKLVEALQEAFGVTVACAASAREMAGVRNGYEEYERLGLDRWLAMLGGFKLAPGACLVLDFGTAATADFIAADGEHLGGFICPGMPLMRSQLRTHTRKIRYDDAAAEQAMEHLSPGRTTVEAVERGCTLMLRGFVLTQLELARRYWGEDFTVFLTGGDADLVSDAVPQARFVPDLVFVGLAMACPLF
;
A
#
# COMPACT_ATOMS: atom_id res chain seq x y z
N MET A 1 -3.70 23.95 1.61
CA MET A 1 -3.04 22.63 1.69
C MET A 1 -3.97 21.56 1.14
N ILE A 2 -3.42 20.42 0.71
CA ILE A 2 -4.18 19.30 0.15
C ILE A 2 -4.05 18.11 1.08
N LEU A 3 -5.18 17.54 1.52
CA LEU A 3 -5.18 16.29 2.27
C LEU A 3 -5.29 15.10 1.31
N GLU A 4 -4.44 14.10 1.52
CA GLU A 4 -4.49 12.82 0.83
C GLU A 4 -4.67 11.69 1.82
N LEU A 5 -5.57 10.75 1.52
CA LEU A 5 -5.82 9.58 2.35
C LEU A 5 -5.81 8.28 1.56
N ASP A 6 -5.24 7.25 2.16
CA ASP A 6 -5.34 5.86 1.77
C ASP A 6 -6.01 5.09 2.92
N CYS A 7 -7.30 4.78 2.71
CA CYS A 7 -8.17 4.19 3.70
C CYS A 7 -8.23 2.67 3.52
N GLY A 8 -7.29 1.98 4.19
CA GLY A 8 -7.28 0.53 4.30
C GLY A 8 -8.24 -0.01 5.37
N ASN A 9 -8.41 -1.33 5.40
CA ASN A 9 -9.24 -2.03 6.40
C ASN A 9 -8.65 -1.97 7.82
N SER A 10 -7.33 -1.86 7.95
CA SER A 10 -6.65 -1.83 9.26
C SER A 10 -6.28 -0.43 9.71
N PHE A 11 -5.85 0.42 8.76
CA PHE A 11 -5.30 1.74 9.05
C PHE A 11 -5.71 2.73 7.97
N ILE A 12 -5.67 4.02 8.32
CA ILE A 12 -5.73 5.15 7.39
C ILE A 12 -4.34 5.74 7.35
N LYS A 13 -3.69 5.66 6.19
CA LYS A 13 -2.48 6.44 5.92
C LYS A 13 -2.90 7.79 5.37
N TRP A 14 -2.31 8.87 5.87
CA TRP A 14 -2.66 10.22 5.43
C TRP A 14 -1.42 11.09 5.31
N ARG A 15 -1.50 12.08 4.44
CA ARG A 15 -0.52 13.16 4.35
C ARG A 15 -1.16 14.46 3.92
N VAL A 16 -0.57 15.57 4.36
CA VAL A 16 -0.96 16.92 3.98
C VAL A 16 0.15 17.50 3.12
N LEU A 17 -0.19 17.88 1.89
CA LEU A 17 0.72 18.54 0.98
C LEU A 17 0.55 20.06 1.07
N ASP A 18 1.68 20.77 1.03
CA ASP A 18 1.66 22.20 0.75
C ASP A 18 1.57 22.43 -0.76
N ALA A 19 0.53 23.15 -1.19
CA ALA A 19 0.18 23.31 -2.61
C ALA A 19 1.28 23.98 -3.48
N PRO A 20 2.11 24.92 -2.97
CA PRO A 20 3.18 25.53 -3.77
C PRO A 20 4.34 24.58 -4.07
N SER A 21 4.64 23.63 -3.18
CA SER A 21 5.81 22.75 -3.27
C SER A 21 5.46 21.30 -3.59
N ILE A 22 4.19 20.91 -3.42
CA ILE A 22 3.71 19.50 -3.49
C ILE A 22 4.57 18.60 -2.56
N SER A 23 5.11 19.19 -1.48
CA SER A 23 5.84 18.45 -0.45
C SER A 23 4.92 18.16 0.72
N ALA A 24 5.01 16.96 1.28
CA ALA A 24 4.32 16.64 2.51
C ALA A 24 4.84 17.52 3.66
N CYS A 25 3.94 18.25 4.31
CA CYS A 25 4.24 19.04 5.51
C CYS A 25 3.80 18.34 6.80
N ALA A 26 2.92 17.34 6.70
CA ALA A 26 2.54 16.42 7.77
C ALA A 26 2.10 15.09 7.18
N GLU A 27 2.34 14.00 7.91
CA GLU A 27 1.92 12.66 7.52
C GLU A 27 1.71 11.79 8.77
N GLY A 28 0.96 10.70 8.60
CA GLY A 28 0.73 9.77 9.69
C GLY A 28 -0.08 8.55 9.29
N VAL A 29 -0.22 7.65 10.26
CA VAL A 29 -1.03 6.44 10.17
C VAL A 29 -1.89 6.36 11.41
N VAL A 30 -3.20 6.16 11.23
CA VAL A 30 -4.17 6.10 12.33
C VAL A 30 -5.10 4.90 12.17
N GLY A 31 -5.59 4.37 13.29
CA GLY A 31 -6.46 3.19 13.30
C GLY A 31 -7.96 3.48 13.17
N SER A 32 -8.37 4.76 13.21
CA SER A 32 -9.79 5.13 13.18
C SER A 32 -10.00 6.52 12.59
N ASP A 33 -11.23 6.77 12.13
CA ASP A 33 -11.65 8.06 11.58
C ASP A 33 -11.58 9.16 12.66
N LEU A 34 -11.92 8.85 13.91
CA LEU A 34 -11.80 9.81 15.02
C LEU A 34 -10.34 10.22 15.25
N ALA A 35 -9.42 9.25 15.31
CA ALA A 35 -8.00 9.53 15.50
C ALA A 35 -7.41 10.34 14.33
N LEU A 36 -7.92 10.15 13.11
CA LEU A 36 -7.58 10.99 11.96
C LEU A 36 -7.97 12.45 12.19
N ILE A 37 -9.23 12.71 12.56
CA ILE A 37 -9.72 14.08 12.78
C ILE A 37 -8.94 14.75 13.91
N GLU A 38 -8.67 14.03 15.00
CA GLU A 38 -7.84 14.54 16.11
C GLU A 38 -6.42 14.90 15.64
N SER A 39 -5.78 14.00 14.86
CA SER A 39 -4.42 14.22 14.33
C SER A 39 -4.37 15.44 13.42
N LEU A 40 -5.36 15.62 12.53
CA LEU A 40 -5.43 16.76 11.64
C LEU A 40 -5.70 18.06 12.39
N THR A 41 -6.61 18.04 13.37
CA THR A 41 -6.95 19.23 14.19
C THR A 41 -5.75 19.70 15.02
N ALA A 42 -4.87 18.78 15.41
CA ALA A 42 -3.65 19.10 16.15
C ALA A 42 -2.59 19.83 15.32
N ILE A 43 -2.71 19.88 13.98
CA ILE A 43 -1.74 20.54 13.09
C ILE A 43 -1.93 22.07 13.16
N PRO A 44 -0.94 22.84 13.67
CA PRO A 44 -1.07 24.29 13.77
C PRO A 44 -1.19 24.95 12.40
N GLY A 45 -2.19 25.81 12.23
CA GLY A 45 -2.38 26.58 10.99
C GLY A 45 -2.86 25.74 9.80
N LEU A 46 -3.40 24.54 10.03
CA LEU A 46 -3.96 23.71 8.98
C LEU A 46 -5.13 24.41 8.28
N LEU A 47 -4.97 24.63 6.98
CA LEU A 47 -6.02 25.17 6.10
C LEU A 47 -6.14 24.25 4.88
N LEU A 48 -7.06 23.29 4.98
CA LEU A 48 -7.38 22.37 3.90
C LEU A 48 -8.30 23.05 2.90
N THR A 49 -7.90 23.08 1.64
CA THR A 49 -8.73 23.60 0.54
C THR A 49 -9.26 22.47 -0.35
N ARG A 50 -8.55 21.35 -0.37
CA ARG A 50 -8.89 20.16 -1.16
C ARG A 50 -8.53 18.90 -0.37
N CYS A 51 -9.31 17.85 -0.59
CA CYS A 51 -9.06 16.53 -0.07
C CYS A 51 -9.25 15.52 -1.20
N ARG A 52 -8.38 14.52 -1.28
CA ARG A 52 -8.59 13.35 -2.14
C ARG A 52 -8.30 12.08 -1.35
N LEU A 53 -9.06 11.03 -1.61
CA LEU A 53 -8.89 9.76 -0.94
C LEU A 53 -9.06 8.57 -1.86
N VAL A 54 -8.41 7.48 -1.50
CA VAL A 54 -8.74 6.13 -1.94
C VAL A 54 -9.22 5.33 -0.73
N SER A 55 -10.17 4.43 -0.96
CA SER A 55 -10.69 3.57 0.09
C SER A 55 -10.97 2.19 -0.47
N VAL A 56 -10.58 1.17 0.28
CA VAL A 56 -10.96 -0.24 0.05
C VAL A 56 -11.96 -0.75 1.09
N ARG A 57 -12.50 0.17 1.90
CA ARG A 57 -13.56 -0.09 2.89
C ARG A 57 -14.93 -0.14 2.23
N ALA A 58 -15.97 -0.49 2.99
CA ALA A 58 -17.33 -0.40 2.49
C ALA A 58 -17.71 1.05 2.13
N SER A 59 -18.59 1.23 1.16
CA SER A 59 -19.04 2.56 0.71
C SER A 59 -19.69 3.37 1.82
N GLU A 60 -20.41 2.73 2.74
CA GLU A 60 -21.03 3.40 3.90
C GLU A 60 -19.97 3.97 4.86
N GLU A 61 -18.92 3.19 5.14
CA GLU A 61 -17.81 3.64 6.00
C GLU A 61 -17.04 4.79 5.35
N THR A 62 -16.79 4.69 4.04
CA THR A 62 -16.14 5.76 3.28
C THR A 62 -17.00 7.03 3.27
N GLY A 63 -18.31 6.90 3.13
CA GLY A 63 -19.26 8.02 3.18
C GLY A 63 -19.22 8.76 4.52
N LYS A 64 -19.24 8.02 5.64
CA LYS A 64 -19.13 8.61 6.99
C LYS A 64 -17.84 9.40 7.19
N LEU A 65 -16.72 8.87 6.70
CA LEU A 65 -15.44 9.59 6.75
C LEU A 65 -15.47 10.88 5.91
N VAL A 66 -16.06 10.82 4.71
CA VAL A 66 -16.22 12.00 3.83
C VAL A 66 -17.05 13.08 4.52
N GLU A 67 -18.19 12.70 5.11
CA GLU A 67 -19.06 13.62 5.87
C GLU A 67 -18.31 14.25 7.04
N ALA A 68 -17.58 13.45 7.83
CA ALA A 68 -16.79 13.94 8.95
C ALA A 68 -15.70 14.93 8.52
N LEU A 69 -15.01 14.68 7.40
CA LEU A 69 -14.01 15.59 6.85
C LEU A 69 -14.64 16.91 6.35
N GLN A 70 -15.80 16.83 5.71
CA GLN A 70 -16.56 17.99 5.24
C GLN A 70 -17.04 18.84 6.42
N GLU A 71 -17.56 18.23 7.48
CA GLU A 71 -18.05 18.91 8.68
C GLU A 71 -16.90 19.56 9.47
N ALA A 72 -15.80 18.83 9.70
CA ALA A 72 -14.69 19.30 10.52
C ALA A 72 -13.85 20.39 9.82
N PHE A 73 -13.67 20.31 8.49
CA PHE A 73 -12.71 21.16 7.77
C PHE A 73 -13.30 21.97 6.62
N GLY A 74 -14.59 21.81 6.29
CA GLY A 74 -15.22 22.53 5.17
C GLY A 74 -14.62 22.18 3.80
N VAL A 75 -13.99 21.01 3.67
CA VAL A 75 -13.21 20.63 2.50
C VAL A 75 -14.02 19.81 1.49
N THR A 76 -13.82 20.04 0.19
CA THR A 76 -14.35 19.15 -0.85
C THR A 76 -13.46 17.91 -0.98
N VAL A 77 -14.08 16.72 -0.89
CA VAL A 77 -13.40 15.43 -0.97
C VAL A 77 -13.63 14.80 -2.34
N ALA A 78 -12.54 14.45 -3.02
CA ALA A 78 -12.55 13.66 -4.26
C ALA A 78 -12.19 12.20 -3.95
N CYS A 79 -13.06 11.26 -4.31
CA CYS A 79 -12.79 9.84 -4.11
C CYS A 79 -12.28 9.21 -5.40
N ALA A 80 -11.20 8.43 -5.31
CA ALA A 80 -10.75 7.58 -6.40
C ALA A 80 -11.84 6.55 -6.75
N ALA A 81 -11.95 6.23 -8.04
CA ALA A 81 -12.93 5.27 -8.56
C ALA A 81 -12.26 4.32 -9.54
N SER A 82 -12.85 3.13 -9.70
CA SER A 82 -12.35 2.11 -10.61
C SER A 82 -12.46 2.60 -12.05
N ALA A 83 -11.48 2.28 -12.87
CA ALA A 83 -11.45 2.64 -14.28
C ALA A 83 -10.94 1.47 -15.13
N ARG A 84 -11.44 1.41 -16.37
CA ARG A 84 -10.93 0.47 -17.39
C ARG A 84 -9.56 0.90 -17.90
N GLU A 85 -9.32 2.21 -17.96
CA GLU A 85 -8.06 2.79 -18.36
C GLU A 85 -7.88 4.12 -17.63
N MET A 86 -6.66 4.40 -17.16
CA MET A 86 -6.32 5.67 -16.55
C MET A 86 -4.84 5.97 -16.76
N ALA A 87 -4.54 7.20 -17.17
CA ALA A 87 -3.17 7.71 -17.31
C ALA A 87 -2.22 6.79 -18.09
N GLY A 88 -2.73 6.15 -19.15
CA GLY A 88 -1.96 5.26 -20.02
C GLY A 88 -1.86 3.82 -19.53
N VAL A 89 -2.48 3.45 -18.41
CA VAL A 89 -2.57 2.07 -17.94
C VAL A 89 -3.97 1.53 -18.19
N ARG A 90 -4.06 0.34 -18.81
CA ARG A 90 -5.30 -0.41 -19.00
C ARG A 90 -5.45 -1.46 -17.91
N ASN A 91 -6.65 -1.58 -17.36
CA ASN A 91 -6.95 -2.50 -16.27
C ASN A 91 -7.20 -3.92 -16.82
N GLY A 92 -6.32 -4.86 -16.49
CA GLY A 92 -6.38 -6.24 -16.96
C GLY A 92 -7.35 -7.17 -16.25
N TYR A 93 -8.13 -6.70 -15.27
CA TYR A 93 -9.21 -7.51 -14.71
C TYR A 93 -10.36 -7.61 -15.70
N GLU A 94 -10.92 -8.81 -15.89
CA GLU A 94 -12.12 -9.03 -16.72
C GLU A 94 -13.30 -8.16 -16.23
N GLU A 95 -13.51 -8.15 -14.91
CA GLU A 95 -14.41 -7.24 -14.19
C GLU A 95 -13.57 -6.17 -13.50
N TYR A 96 -13.25 -5.07 -14.21
CA TYR A 96 -12.32 -4.04 -13.75
C TYR A 96 -12.70 -3.41 -12.39
N GLU A 97 -13.99 -3.39 -12.06
CA GLU A 97 -14.50 -2.88 -10.78
C GLU A 97 -14.09 -3.73 -9.58
N ARG A 98 -13.68 -5.00 -9.80
CA ARG A 98 -13.22 -5.91 -8.74
C ARG A 98 -11.76 -5.71 -8.34
N LEU A 99 -10.99 -4.96 -9.12
CA LEU A 99 -9.62 -4.64 -8.75
C LEU A 99 -9.63 -3.66 -7.56
N GLY A 100 -8.92 -4.02 -6.49
CA GLY A 100 -8.74 -3.13 -5.33
C GLY A 100 -8.15 -1.78 -5.75
N LEU A 101 -8.75 -0.70 -5.27
CA LEU A 101 -8.35 0.65 -5.68
C LEU A 101 -6.95 1.02 -5.20
N ASP A 102 -6.53 0.53 -4.03
CA ASP A 102 -5.16 0.65 -3.53
C ASP A 102 -4.13 0.09 -4.53
N ARG A 103 -4.35 -1.14 -5.01
CA ARG A 103 -3.53 -1.79 -6.04
C ARG A 103 -3.59 -1.03 -7.36
N TRP A 104 -4.78 -0.62 -7.77
CA TRP A 104 -4.96 0.17 -8.99
C TRP A 104 -4.10 1.44 -8.96
N LEU A 105 -4.16 2.21 -7.88
CA LEU A 105 -3.40 3.45 -7.77
C LEU A 105 -1.89 3.18 -7.59
N ALA A 106 -1.48 2.16 -6.85
CA ALA A 106 -0.08 1.77 -6.76
C ALA A 106 0.51 1.43 -8.14
N MET A 107 -0.24 0.73 -8.98
CA MET A 107 0.16 0.45 -10.37
C MET A 107 0.26 1.72 -11.23
N LEU A 108 -0.70 2.63 -11.12
CA LEU A 108 -0.63 3.92 -11.82
C LEU A 108 0.63 4.70 -11.42
N GLY A 109 0.92 4.74 -10.12
CA GLY A 109 2.14 5.35 -9.59
C GLY A 109 3.41 4.66 -10.10
N GLY A 110 3.43 3.32 -10.07
CA GLY A 110 4.56 2.51 -10.55
C GLY A 110 4.84 2.74 -12.03
N PHE A 111 3.81 2.64 -12.87
CA PHE A 111 3.93 2.87 -14.31
C PHE A 111 4.36 4.29 -14.65
N LYS A 112 3.84 5.30 -13.92
CA LYS A 112 4.24 6.70 -14.10
C LYS A 112 5.73 6.94 -13.86
N LEU A 113 6.32 6.20 -12.93
CA LEU A 113 7.74 6.33 -12.54
C LEU A 113 8.66 5.37 -13.31
N ALA A 114 8.09 4.38 -14.01
CA ALA A 114 8.82 3.41 -14.80
C ALA A 114 9.18 3.98 -16.18
N PRO A 115 10.38 3.66 -16.72
CA PRO A 115 10.71 3.93 -18.12
C PRO A 115 10.14 2.88 -19.10
N GLY A 116 9.44 1.86 -18.61
CA GLY A 116 8.95 0.70 -19.38
C GLY A 116 8.09 -0.22 -18.51
N ALA A 117 8.16 -1.53 -18.75
CA ALA A 117 7.43 -2.52 -17.95
C ALA A 117 7.83 -2.43 -16.46
N CYS A 118 6.90 -2.76 -15.57
CA CYS A 118 7.18 -2.76 -14.14
C CYS A 118 6.43 -3.85 -13.37
N LEU A 119 7.05 -4.25 -12.27
CA LEU A 119 6.49 -5.10 -11.22
C LEU A 119 6.31 -4.22 -9.98
N VAL A 120 5.08 -4.08 -9.52
CA VAL A 120 4.76 -3.37 -8.27
C VAL A 120 4.51 -4.38 -7.18
N LEU A 121 5.28 -4.30 -6.10
CA LEU A 121 5.14 -5.15 -4.92
C LEU A 121 4.78 -4.27 -3.71
N ASP A 122 3.64 -4.55 -3.08
CA ASP A 122 3.17 -3.85 -1.89
C ASP A 122 3.14 -4.79 -0.68
N PHE A 123 3.76 -4.38 0.42
CA PHE A 123 3.84 -5.13 1.67
C PHE A 123 3.17 -4.35 2.81
N GLY A 124 1.85 -4.51 2.91
CA GLY A 124 1.04 -4.02 4.03
C GLY A 124 0.36 -5.16 4.78
N THR A 125 -0.89 -4.93 5.21
CA THR A 125 -1.72 -5.98 5.83
C THR A 125 -1.80 -7.23 4.95
N ALA A 126 -2.03 -7.04 3.65
CA ALA A 126 -1.83 -8.04 2.62
C ALA A 126 -0.53 -7.71 1.85
N ALA A 127 0.04 -8.73 1.21
CA ALA A 127 1.10 -8.55 0.24
C ALA A 127 0.54 -8.73 -1.17
N THR A 128 0.89 -7.84 -2.09
CA THR A 128 0.41 -7.87 -3.48
C THR A 128 1.55 -7.78 -4.47
N ALA A 129 1.31 -8.28 -5.67
CA ALA A 129 2.23 -8.17 -6.79
C ALA A 129 1.44 -7.93 -8.07
N ASP A 130 1.75 -6.85 -8.78
CA ASP A 130 1.03 -6.45 -9.98
C ASP A 130 2.00 -6.20 -11.14
N PHE A 131 1.65 -6.71 -12.32
CA PHE A 131 2.51 -6.75 -13.50
C PHE A 131 1.98 -5.80 -14.56
N ILE A 132 2.75 -4.78 -14.93
CA ILE A 132 2.37 -3.80 -15.95
C ILE A 132 3.38 -3.83 -17.09
N ALA A 133 2.91 -4.12 -18.31
CA ALA A 133 3.74 -4.14 -19.51
C ALA A 133 4.12 -2.72 -19.96
N ALA A 134 5.15 -2.61 -20.82
CA ALA A 134 5.68 -1.32 -21.27
C ALA A 134 4.69 -0.46 -22.06
N ASP A 135 3.64 -1.07 -22.62
CA ASP A 135 2.54 -0.40 -23.35
C ASP A 135 1.35 -0.03 -22.44
N GLY A 136 1.51 -0.21 -21.12
CA GLY A 136 0.50 0.10 -20.11
C GLY A 136 -0.51 -1.01 -19.86
N GLU A 137 -0.36 -2.20 -20.46
CA GLU A 137 -1.25 -3.32 -20.13
C GLU A 137 -0.96 -3.87 -18.73
N HIS A 138 -1.93 -3.80 -17.82
CA HIS A 138 -1.89 -4.58 -16.58
C HIS A 138 -2.15 -6.06 -16.90
N LEU A 139 -1.20 -6.95 -16.68
CA LEU A 139 -1.31 -8.39 -16.96
C LEU A 139 -2.04 -9.17 -15.85
N GLY A 140 -2.49 -8.49 -14.80
CA GLY A 140 -2.98 -9.09 -13.57
C GLY A 140 -1.93 -9.08 -12.46
N GLY A 141 -2.28 -9.74 -11.37
CA GLY A 141 -1.45 -9.78 -10.18
C GLY A 141 -1.88 -10.84 -9.17
N PHE A 142 -1.21 -10.81 -8.02
CA PHE A 142 -1.38 -11.76 -6.94
C PHE A 142 -1.67 -11.03 -5.63
N ILE A 143 -2.42 -11.70 -4.74
CA ILE A 143 -2.68 -11.26 -3.38
C ILE A 143 -2.37 -12.43 -2.45
N CYS A 144 -1.56 -12.19 -1.42
CA CYS A 144 -1.25 -13.16 -0.38
C CYS A 144 -1.27 -12.47 1.01
N PRO A 145 -1.33 -13.22 2.12
CA PRO A 145 -1.29 -12.59 3.44
C PRO A 145 0.06 -11.92 3.68
N GLY A 146 0.04 -10.67 4.12
CA GLY A 146 1.22 -9.95 4.60
C GLY A 146 1.65 -10.46 5.98
N MET A 147 2.72 -9.87 6.52
CA MET A 147 3.23 -10.22 7.85
C MET A 147 2.16 -10.11 8.96
N PRO A 148 1.34 -9.02 9.03
CA PRO A 148 0.34 -8.88 10.08
C PRO A 148 -0.75 -9.95 10.00
N LEU A 149 -1.20 -10.29 8.79
CA LEU A 149 -2.22 -11.32 8.58
C LEU A 149 -1.70 -12.72 8.90
N MET A 150 -0.48 -13.07 8.48
CA MET A 150 0.10 -14.38 8.82
C MET A 150 0.23 -14.56 10.33
N ARG A 151 0.78 -13.56 11.04
CA ARG A 151 0.88 -13.55 12.51
C ARG A 151 -0.51 -13.69 13.16
N SER A 152 -1.47 -12.88 12.73
CA SER A 152 -2.83 -12.85 13.27
C SER A 152 -3.56 -14.18 13.06
N GLN A 153 -3.47 -14.76 11.87
CA GLN A 153 -4.12 -16.03 11.55
C GLN A 153 -3.53 -17.18 12.36
N LEU A 154 -2.20 -17.25 12.51
CA LEU A 154 -1.54 -18.26 13.36
C LEU A 154 -1.95 -18.12 14.83
N ARG A 155 -1.91 -16.90 15.38
CA ARG A 155 -2.33 -16.62 16.78
C ARG A 155 -3.79 -16.98 17.03
N THR A 156 -4.67 -16.70 16.05
CA THR A 156 -6.11 -16.95 16.17
C THR A 156 -6.44 -18.45 16.12
N HIS A 157 -5.81 -19.18 15.20
CA HIS A 157 -6.18 -20.57 14.94
C HIS A 157 -5.33 -21.59 15.71
N THR A 158 -4.26 -21.17 16.41
CA THR A 158 -3.41 -22.08 17.18
C THR A 158 -3.14 -21.58 18.61
N ARG A 159 -3.70 -22.27 19.60
CA ARG A 159 -3.66 -21.84 21.01
C ARG A 159 -2.26 -21.67 21.61
N LYS A 160 -1.26 -22.37 21.07
CA LYS A 160 0.13 -22.37 21.59
C LYS A 160 1.01 -21.27 20.97
N ILE A 161 0.57 -20.57 19.93
CA ILE A 161 1.32 -19.47 19.33
C ILE A 161 0.92 -18.18 20.03
N ARG A 162 1.64 -17.86 21.12
CA ARG A 162 1.50 -16.63 21.89
C ARG A 162 2.87 -16.15 22.34
N TYR A 163 3.21 -14.92 21.96
CA TYR A 163 4.41 -14.19 22.35
C TYR A 163 4.10 -12.69 22.23
N ASP A 164 4.91 -11.85 22.88
CA ASP A 164 4.79 -10.40 22.80
C ASP A 164 5.57 -9.83 21.60
N ASP A 165 5.35 -8.56 21.29
CA ASP A 165 5.93 -7.90 20.13
C ASP A 165 7.45 -7.73 20.27
N ALA A 166 7.95 -7.55 21.50
CA ALA A 166 9.39 -7.47 21.78
C ALA A 166 10.12 -8.79 21.42
N ALA A 167 9.51 -9.93 21.75
CA ALA A 167 10.05 -11.23 21.34
C ALA A 167 10.00 -11.44 19.82
N ALA A 168 8.99 -10.87 19.14
CA ALA A 168 8.88 -10.93 17.69
C ALA A 168 10.00 -10.16 16.99
N GLU A 169 10.32 -8.95 17.45
CA GLU A 169 11.42 -8.14 16.92
C GLU A 169 12.78 -8.84 17.06
N GLN A 170 13.08 -9.39 18.24
CA GLN A 170 14.32 -10.12 18.50
C GLN A 170 14.46 -11.38 17.63
N ALA A 171 13.34 -12.06 17.33
CA ALA A 171 13.35 -13.28 16.53
C ALA A 171 13.82 -13.05 15.08
N MET A 172 13.77 -11.82 14.58
CA MET A 172 14.07 -11.45 13.19
C MET A 172 15.54 -11.13 12.92
N GLU A 173 16.41 -11.10 13.94
CA GLU A 173 17.85 -10.81 13.79
C GLU A 173 18.57 -11.79 12.83
N HIS A 174 18.07 -13.02 12.71
CA HIS A 174 18.63 -14.07 11.87
C HIS A 174 17.54 -14.87 11.16
N LEU A 175 17.86 -15.45 10.00
CA LEU A 175 16.95 -16.34 9.24
C LEU A 175 17.33 -17.82 9.30
N SER A 176 18.09 -18.22 10.33
CA SER A 176 18.37 -19.64 10.62
C SER A 176 17.13 -20.36 11.16
N PRO A 177 17.04 -21.71 11.03
CA PRO A 177 15.93 -22.48 11.61
C PRO A 177 15.64 -22.11 13.07
N GLY A 178 14.38 -21.77 13.35
CA GLY A 178 13.95 -21.31 14.67
C GLY A 178 14.05 -22.39 15.74
N ARG A 179 14.52 -22.03 16.93
CA ARG A 179 14.62 -22.93 18.10
C ARG A 179 13.57 -22.65 19.17
N THR A 180 12.77 -21.62 18.97
CA THR A 180 11.60 -21.27 19.79
C THR A 180 10.38 -21.08 18.89
N THR A 181 9.18 -21.08 19.47
CA THR A 181 7.93 -20.85 18.70
C THR A 181 7.94 -19.49 18.01
N VAL A 182 8.41 -18.44 18.69
CA VAL A 182 8.47 -17.08 18.12
C VAL A 182 9.45 -17.03 16.96
N GLU A 183 10.65 -17.61 17.09
CA GLU A 183 11.60 -17.70 15.98
C GLU A 183 11.05 -18.50 14.80
N ALA A 184 10.42 -19.65 15.05
CA ALA A 184 9.88 -20.49 13.99
C ALA A 184 8.78 -19.77 13.21
N VAL A 185 7.91 -19.01 13.89
CA VAL A 185 6.83 -18.25 13.24
C VAL A 185 7.38 -17.04 12.49
N GLU A 186 8.13 -16.16 13.17
CA GLU A 186 8.60 -14.90 12.57
C GLU A 186 9.52 -15.13 11.37
N ARG A 187 10.47 -16.06 11.50
CA ARG A 187 11.39 -16.40 10.40
C ARG A 187 10.67 -17.15 9.29
N GLY A 188 9.72 -18.03 9.63
CA GLY A 188 8.90 -18.75 8.66
C GLY A 188 8.07 -17.79 7.80
N CYS A 189 7.34 -16.86 8.44
CA CYS A 189 6.57 -15.84 7.75
C CYS A 189 7.45 -14.92 6.89
N THR A 190 8.62 -14.50 7.41
CA THR A 190 9.57 -13.70 6.64
C THR A 190 10.07 -14.45 5.39
N LEU A 191 10.43 -15.73 5.54
CA LEU A 191 10.85 -16.56 4.42
C LEU A 191 9.73 -16.79 3.40
N MET A 192 8.46 -16.87 3.83
CA MET A 192 7.31 -16.91 2.92
C MET A 192 7.21 -15.64 2.06
N LEU A 193 7.34 -14.45 2.66
CA LEU A 193 7.33 -13.19 1.91
C LEU A 193 8.52 -13.07 0.95
N ARG A 194 9.72 -13.42 1.41
CA ARG A 194 10.92 -13.46 0.54
C ARG A 194 10.74 -14.44 -0.61
N GLY A 195 10.21 -15.63 -0.34
CA GLY A 195 9.92 -16.63 -1.37
C GLY A 195 8.89 -16.13 -2.39
N PHE A 196 7.83 -15.45 -1.92
CA PHE A 196 6.84 -14.81 -2.78
C PHE A 196 7.51 -13.82 -3.73
N VAL A 197 8.31 -12.88 -3.19
CA VAL A 197 9.07 -11.89 -3.96
C VAL A 197 9.96 -12.52 -5.02
N LEU A 198 10.79 -13.49 -4.64
CA LEU A 198 11.71 -14.16 -5.56
C LEU A 198 10.95 -14.85 -6.70
N THR A 199 9.80 -15.45 -6.40
CA THR A 199 8.93 -16.07 -7.41
C THR A 199 8.33 -15.02 -8.34
N GLN A 200 7.91 -13.86 -7.84
CA GLN A 200 7.37 -12.78 -8.68
C GLN A 200 8.43 -12.22 -9.62
N LEU A 201 9.67 -12.07 -9.16
CA LEU A 201 10.80 -11.66 -9.99
C LEU A 201 11.07 -12.68 -11.10
N GLU A 202 11.02 -13.97 -10.79
CA GLU A 202 11.17 -15.02 -11.81
C GLU A 202 10.06 -14.94 -12.87
N LEU A 203 8.81 -14.74 -12.46
CA LEU A 203 7.69 -14.56 -13.39
C LEU A 203 7.88 -13.31 -14.26
N ALA A 204 8.28 -12.18 -13.67
CA ALA A 204 8.52 -10.94 -14.42
C ALA A 204 9.62 -11.12 -15.47
N ARG A 205 10.71 -11.84 -15.10
CA ARG A 205 11.78 -12.19 -16.03
C ARG A 205 11.34 -13.05 -17.19
N ARG A 206 10.36 -13.94 -16.98
CA ARG A 206 9.80 -14.74 -18.08
C ARG A 206 9.01 -13.89 -19.08
N TYR A 207 8.41 -12.79 -18.64
CA TYR A 207 7.70 -11.86 -19.53
C TYR A 207 8.65 -10.89 -20.24
N TRP A 208 9.63 -10.34 -19.53
CA TRP A 208 10.35 -9.15 -20.00
C TRP A 208 11.88 -9.26 -19.92
N GLY A 209 12.43 -10.43 -19.59
CA GLY A 209 13.87 -10.57 -19.35
C GLY A 209 14.29 -9.67 -18.17
N GLU A 210 15.34 -8.88 -18.31
CA GLU A 210 15.75 -7.91 -17.30
C GLU A 210 15.19 -6.49 -17.56
N ASP A 211 14.38 -6.32 -18.62
CA ASP A 211 13.87 -5.01 -19.07
C ASP A 211 12.58 -4.61 -18.35
N PHE A 212 12.62 -4.57 -17.02
CA PHE A 212 11.51 -4.10 -16.18
C PHE A 212 12.01 -3.43 -14.90
N THR A 213 11.20 -2.52 -14.37
CA THR A 213 11.47 -1.86 -13.07
C THR A 213 10.71 -2.53 -11.96
N VAL A 214 11.35 -2.76 -10.82
CA VAL A 214 10.68 -3.26 -9.61
C VAL A 214 10.42 -2.10 -8.66
N PHE A 215 9.19 -1.98 -8.19
CA PHE A 215 8.82 -1.05 -7.12
C PHE A 215 8.47 -1.83 -5.86
N LEU A 216 8.97 -1.33 -4.72
CA LEU A 216 8.58 -1.78 -3.39
C LEU A 216 7.84 -0.65 -2.68
N THR A 217 6.71 -0.96 -2.07
CA THR A 217 5.95 -0.05 -1.20
C THR A 217 5.35 -0.83 -0.02
N GLY A 218 4.70 -0.13 0.89
CA GLY A 218 4.09 -0.71 2.09
C GLY A 218 5.03 -0.67 3.29
N GLY A 219 4.45 -0.78 4.49
CA GLY A 219 5.16 -0.65 5.77
C GLY A 219 6.13 -1.79 6.07
N ASP A 220 5.90 -2.97 5.48
CA ASP A 220 6.73 -4.17 5.69
C ASP A 220 7.72 -4.41 4.53
N ALA A 221 7.91 -3.43 3.63
CA ALA A 221 8.80 -3.58 2.47
C ALA A 221 10.27 -3.85 2.87
N ASP A 222 10.72 -3.30 4.00
CA ASP A 222 12.07 -3.51 4.51
C ASP A 222 12.35 -4.99 4.85
N LEU A 223 11.31 -5.79 5.12
CA LEU A 223 11.47 -7.22 5.39
C LEU A 223 11.96 -8.03 4.18
N VAL A 224 11.84 -7.44 2.98
CA VAL A 224 12.18 -8.11 1.71
C VAL A 224 13.13 -7.31 0.84
N SER A 225 13.56 -6.11 1.26
CA SER A 225 14.43 -5.22 0.49
C SER A 225 15.74 -5.89 0.07
N ASP A 226 16.36 -6.64 0.97
CA ASP A 226 17.58 -7.42 0.69
C ASP A 226 17.39 -8.52 -0.37
N ALA A 227 16.16 -8.99 -0.58
CA ALA A 227 15.85 -9.96 -1.62
C ALA A 227 15.79 -9.33 -3.03
N VAL A 228 15.64 -7.99 -3.10
CA VAL A 228 15.49 -7.24 -4.36
C VAL A 228 16.31 -5.93 -4.31
N PRO A 229 17.65 -6.00 -4.27
CA PRO A 229 18.48 -4.81 -4.12
C PRO A 229 18.32 -3.77 -5.25
N GLN A 230 17.80 -4.19 -6.41
CA GLN A 230 17.53 -3.31 -7.54
C GLN A 230 16.16 -2.61 -7.48
N ALA A 231 15.30 -2.96 -6.52
CA ALA A 231 13.98 -2.38 -6.42
C ALA A 231 14.05 -0.91 -5.98
N ARG A 232 13.13 -0.11 -6.52
CA ARG A 232 12.91 1.27 -6.10
C ARG A 232 11.91 1.28 -4.97
N PHE A 233 12.36 1.65 -3.77
CA PHE A 233 11.47 1.82 -2.63
C PHE A 233 10.74 3.17 -2.73
N VAL A 234 9.42 3.14 -2.81
CA VAL A 234 8.55 4.31 -2.94
C VAL A 234 7.40 4.17 -1.92
N PRO A 235 7.56 4.63 -0.67
CA PRO A 235 6.57 4.44 0.40
C PRO A 235 5.16 4.98 0.08
N ASP A 236 5.10 6.00 -0.78
CA ASP A 236 3.89 6.76 -1.09
C ASP A 236 3.38 6.48 -2.51
N LEU A 237 3.66 5.30 -3.05
CA LEU A 237 3.32 4.96 -4.44
C LEU A 237 1.82 5.08 -4.73
N VAL A 238 0.97 4.67 -3.78
CA VAL A 238 -0.49 4.84 -3.86
C VAL A 238 -0.88 6.30 -4.02
N PHE A 239 -0.22 7.22 -3.30
CA PHE A 239 -0.53 8.65 -3.41
C PHE A 239 -0.07 9.26 -4.74
N VAL A 240 0.99 8.72 -5.36
CA VAL A 240 1.37 9.10 -6.73
C VAL A 240 0.23 8.78 -7.70
N GLY A 241 -0.35 7.58 -7.60
CA GLY A 241 -1.52 7.19 -8.39
C GLY A 241 -2.77 8.00 -8.04
N LEU A 242 -3.01 8.26 -6.75
CA LEU A 242 -4.14 9.07 -6.29
C LEU A 242 -4.11 10.49 -6.89
N ALA A 243 -2.92 11.06 -7.05
CA ALA A 243 -2.76 12.35 -7.67
C ALA A 243 -3.19 12.39 -9.15
N MET A 244 -3.07 11.25 -9.83
CA MET A 244 -3.45 11.08 -11.22
C MET A 244 -4.95 10.78 -11.35
N ALA A 245 -5.51 9.99 -10.42
CA ALA A 245 -6.92 9.64 -10.39
C ALA A 245 -7.83 10.79 -9.96
N CYS A 246 -7.33 11.66 -9.07
CA CYS A 246 -8.05 12.81 -8.55
C CYS A 246 -7.20 14.09 -8.76
N PRO A 247 -7.12 14.58 -10.02
CA PRO A 247 -6.41 15.82 -10.30
C PRO A 247 -7.15 17.00 -9.66
N LEU A 248 -6.39 17.90 -9.04
CA LEU A 248 -6.92 19.11 -8.45
C LEU A 248 -6.70 20.25 -9.45
N PHE A 249 -7.79 20.69 -10.09
CA PHE A 249 -7.83 21.88 -10.93
C PHE A 249 -8.14 23.14 -10.09
#